data_AF-A0A822YLD5-F1
#
_entry.id   AF-A0A822YLD5-F1
#
_cell.length_a   1.000
_cell.length_b   1.000
_cell.length_c   1.000
_cell.angle_alpha   90.00
_cell.angle_beta   90.00
_cell.angle_gamma   90.00
#
_symmetry.space_group_name_H-M   'P 1'
#
loop_
_entity.id
_entity.type
_entity.pdbx_description
1 polymer ?
#
loop_
_entity_poly.entity_id
_entity_poly.type
_entity_poly.pdbx_seq_one_letter_code
_entity_poly.pdbx_strand_id
1 'polypeptide(L)'
;MDYNWPVTDDSSVKKSEGVDRRMTDIATTNAKVPEKIVSRVPTIKKSPTLADQILIETQSMKPGSSIDTKPAPTPPPRRKPTLSTDQDEKLKENSTKPGSRGAGAIAWEKAEMAKIRKRYEQMKNQILLWEDEKKRKAKRRLDRKEGKLERRRQRALQHFSNETAKINQIAQAARENMERQRKKEESEVKEKANKIRSTGKVPVTCFCF
;
A
#
# COMPACT_ATOMS: atom_id res chain seq x y z
N MET A 1 26.33 11.96 -24.32
CA MET A 1 25.61 12.39 -23.10
C MET A 1 25.86 11.30 -22.08
N ASP A 2 26.96 11.47 -21.36
CA ASP A 2 27.55 10.44 -20.52
C ASP A 2 27.01 10.62 -19.10
N TYR A 3 26.16 9.68 -18.69
CA TYR A 3 25.60 9.69 -17.35
C TYR A 3 26.59 9.09 -16.37
N ASN A 4 27.39 9.98 -15.76
CA ASN A 4 28.22 9.70 -14.60
C ASN A 4 27.33 9.58 -13.35
N TRP A 5 27.23 8.38 -12.78
CA TRP A 5 26.50 8.15 -11.52
C TRP A 5 27.48 8.29 -10.34
N PRO A 6 27.15 9.05 -9.28
CA PRO A 6 28.04 9.19 -8.14
C PRO A 6 28.08 7.89 -7.33
N VAL A 7 29.29 7.35 -7.17
CA VAL A 7 29.63 6.30 -6.20
C VAL A 7 29.64 6.96 -4.82
N THR A 8 28.67 6.61 -3.97
CA THR A 8 28.75 6.89 -2.54
C THR A 8 29.24 5.63 -1.83
N ASP A 9 30.49 5.69 -1.40
CA ASP A 9 31.11 4.80 -0.43
C ASP A 9 30.61 5.20 0.97
N ASP A 10 30.01 4.28 1.71
CA ASP A 10 29.86 4.39 3.16
C ASP A 10 30.03 3.01 3.79
N SER A 11 31.29 2.69 4.04
CA SER A 11 31.69 1.66 4.98
C SER A 11 31.48 2.17 6.40
N SER A 12 30.56 1.57 7.15
CA SER A 12 30.62 1.61 8.62
C SER A 12 30.19 0.28 9.21
N VAL A 13 31.16 -0.62 9.28
CA VAL A 13 31.16 -1.84 10.08
C VAL A 13 30.97 -1.48 11.56
N LYS A 14 29.86 -1.91 12.17
CA LYS A 14 29.77 -2.07 13.63
C LYS A 14 29.61 -3.54 13.96
N LYS A 15 30.70 -4.08 14.50
CA LYS A 15 30.89 -5.41 15.06
C LYS A 15 30.23 -5.45 16.45
N SER A 16 29.44 -6.49 16.72
CA SER A 16 29.16 -6.91 18.10
C SER A 16 29.24 -8.44 18.18
N GLU A 17 30.33 -8.90 18.80
CA GLU A 17 30.43 -10.16 19.57
C GLU A 17 29.26 -10.19 20.59
N GLY A 18 28.67 -11.30 21.04
CA GLY A 18 29.06 -12.70 21.14
C GLY A 18 28.51 -13.15 22.49
N VAL A 19 27.47 -14.00 22.53
CA VAL A 19 27.06 -14.72 23.75
C VAL A 19 26.73 -16.17 23.39
N ASP A 20 27.33 -17.03 24.22
CA ASP A 20 27.58 -18.44 24.07
C ASP A 20 26.44 -19.31 24.66
N ARG A 21 26.34 -20.55 24.16
CA ARG A 21 25.89 -21.78 24.85
C ARG A 21 24.45 -21.91 25.40
N ARG A 22 23.69 -22.86 24.81
CA ARG A 22 23.48 -24.21 25.41
C ARG A 22 22.79 -25.20 24.45
N MET A 23 23.38 -26.39 24.36
CA MET A 23 22.89 -27.63 23.73
C MET A 23 21.87 -28.35 24.63
N THR A 24 21.36 -29.49 24.11
CA THR A 24 20.54 -30.60 24.69
C THR A 24 19.04 -30.53 24.32
N ASP A 25 18.34 -31.52 23.77
CA ASP A 25 18.64 -32.93 23.50
C ASP A 25 17.78 -33.51 22.36
N ILE A 26 18.33 -34.57 21.81
CA ILE A 26 17.81 -35.59 20.90
C ILE A 26 16.69 -36.42 21.56
N ALA A 27 15.60 -36.65 20.83
CA ALA A 27 14.68 -37.76 21.07
C ALA A 27 14.34 -38.44 19.74
N THR A 28 15.07 -39.52 19.47
CA THR A 28 14.81 -40.50 18.43
C THR A 28 13.73 -41.47 18.93
N THR A 29 12.63 -41.62 18.21
CA THR A 29 11.82 -42.85 18.27
C THR A 29 11.44 -43.25 16.85
N ASN A 30 12.08 -44.31 16.37
CA ASN A 30 11.63 -45.11 15.25
C ASN A 30 10.35 -45.87 15.65
N ALA A 31 9.39 -46.01 14.72
CA ALA A 31 8.98 -47.32 14.21
C ALA A 31 7.71 -47.26 13.34
N LYS A 32 7.74 -48.10 12.29
CA LYS A 32 6.63 -48.89 11.74
C LYS A 32 5.84 -48.33 10.56
N VAL A 33 6.33 -48.71 9.37
CA VAL A 33 5.51 -48.93 8.16
C VAL A 33 4.63 -50.17 8.36
N PRO A 34 3.39 -50.17 7.85
CA PRO A 34 3.03 -51.21 6.89
C PRO A 34 2.38 -50.66 5.60
N GLU A 35 2.76 -51.29 4.48
CA GLU A 35 2.16 -51.16 3.15
C GLU A 35 0.71 -51.71 3.12
N LYS A 36 -0.19 -51.10 2.31
CA LYS A 36 -0.87 -51.75 1.15
C LYS A 36 -1.95 -50.84 0.51
N ILE A 37 -1.59 -50.32 -0.67
CA ILE A 37 -2.34 -50.10 -1.92
C ILE A 37 -3.88 -50.10 -1.86
N VAL A 38 -4.49 -48.93 -2.12
CA VAL A 38 -5.69 -48.81 -2.97
C VAL A 38 -5.49 -47.63 -3.92
N SER A 39 -5.54 -47.93 -5.22
CA SER A 39 -5.48 -46.99 -6.32
C SER A 39 -6.63 -45.98 -6.26
N ARG A 40 -6.30 -44.69 -6.18
CA ARG A 40 -7.20 -43.62 -6.61
C ARG A 40 -6.49 -42.82 -7.69
N VAL A 41 -6.93 -43.05 -8.92
CA VAL A 41 -6.63 -42.24 -10.10
C VAL A 41 -6.88 -40.77 -9.76
N PRO A 42 -5.91 -39.86 -9.98
CA PRO A 42 -6.15 -38.44 -9.81
C PRO A 42 -7.00 -37.96 -10.99
N THR A 43 -8.29 -37.76 -10.75
CA THR A 43 -9.15 -37.04 -11.69
C THR A 43 -8.63 -35.61 -11.83
N ILE A 44 -8.03 -35.32 -12.98
CA ILE A 44 -7.61 -33.98 -13.39
C ILE A 44 -8.87 -33.11 -13.48
N LYS A 45 -9.15 -32.35 -12.43
CA LYS A 45 -10.10 -31.23 -12.53
C LYS A 45 -9.40 -30.14 -13.33
N LYS A 46 -9.83 -29.98 -14.57
CA LYS A 46 -9.40 -28.91 -15.48
C LYS A 46 -9.57 -27.57 -14.75
N SER A 47 -8.49 -26.84 -14.55
CA SER A 47 -8.53 -25.42 -14.18
C SER A 47 -9.13 -24.65 -15.35
N PRO A 48 -10.08 -23.72 -15.14
CA PRO A 48 -10.70 -22.98 -16.24
C PRO A 48 -9.64 -22.17 -16.97
N THR A 49 -9.57 -22.37 -18.29
CA THR A 49 -8.73 -21.59 -19.20
C THR A 49 -9.19 -20.13 -19.15
N LEU A 50 -8.26 -19.19 -19.31
CA LEU A 50 -8.45 -17.73 -19.31
C LEU A 50 -9.69 -17.24 -20.09
N ALA A 51 -10.11 -17.99 -21.12
CA ALA A 51 -11.30 -17.71 -21.93
C ALA A 51 -12.63 -17.87 -21.17
N ASP A 52 -12.73 -18.80 -20.21
CA ASP A 52 -13.97 -19.05 -19.46
C ASP A 52 -14.24 -17.99 -18.38
N GLN A 53 -13.19 -17.30 -17.91
CA GLN A 53 -13.33 -16.20 -16.95
C GLN A 53 -13.90 -14.92 -17.62
N ILE A 54 -13.67 -14.74 -18.92
CA ILE A 54 -14.08 -13.54 -19.66
C ILE A 54 -15.60 -13.55 -19.96
N LEU A 55 -16.23 -14.73 -20.00
CA LEU A 55 -17.67 -14.86 -20.28
C LEU A 55 -18.55 -14.68 -19.02
N ILE A 56 -18.00 -14.85 -17.82
CA ILE A 56 -18.74 -14.65 -16.56
C ILE A 56 -18.73 -13.17 -16.15
N GLU A 57 -17.68 -12.43 -16.49
CA GLU A 57 -17.55 -11.00 -16.14
C GLU A 57 -18.43 -10.08 -17.00
N THR A 58 -18.91 -10.53 -18.16
CA THR A 58 -19.71 -9.74 -19.09
C THR A 58 -21.22 -9.74 -18.81
N GLN A 59 -21.70 -10.53 -17.83
CA GLN A 59 -23.14 -10.68 -17.57
C GLN A 59 -23.64 -9.92 -16.32
N SER A 60 -22.74 -9.20 -15.63
CA SER A 60 -23.09 -8.44 -14.40
C SER A 60 -22.89 -6.94 -14.58
N MET A 61 -23.46 -6.37 -15.64
CA MET A 61 -23.62 -4.92 -15.78
C MET A 61 -25.07 -4.64 -16.17
N LYS A 62 -25.96 -4.64 -15.16
CA LYS A 62 -27.25 -3.94 -15.26
C LYS A 62 -26.97 -2.44 -15.35
N PRO A 63 -27.50 -1.69 -16.34
CA PRO A 63 -27.46 -0.24 -16.32
C PRO A 63 -28.57 0.25 -15.39
N GLY A 64 -28.29 0.27 -14.09
CA GLY A 64 -29.07 1.02 -13.11
C GLY A 64 -28.70 2.49 -13.20
N SER A 65 -29.32 3.20 -14.15
CA SER A 65 -29.35 4.65 -14.17
C SER A 65 -30.23 5.12 -13.01
N SER A 66 -29.64 5.28 -11.84
CA SER A 66 -30.16 6.18 -10.81
C SER A 66 -29.18 7.34 -10.71
N ILE A 67 -29.44 8.34 -11.56
CA ILE A 67 -28.91 9.67 -11.35
C ILE A 67 -29.58 10.16 -10.05
N ASP A 68 -28.95 9.91 -8.91
CA ASP A 68 -29.23 10.64 -7.67
C ASP A 68 -28.71 12.07 -7.87
N THR A 69 -29.47 12.83 -8.65
CA THR A 69 -29.38 14.29 -8.70
C THR A 69 -29.91 14.77 -7.36
N LYS A 70 -29.07 14.77 -6.33
CA LYS A 70 -29.33 15.61 -5.16
C LYS A 70 -29.37 17.05 -5.68
N PRO A 71 -30.47 17.79 -5.53
CA PRO A 71 -30.56 19.12 -6.10
C PRO A 71 -29.48 19.99 -5.48
N ALA A 72 -28.85 20.82 -6.32
CA ALA A 72 -28.04 21.94 -5.88
C ALA A 72 -28.82 22.75 -4.83
N PRO A 73 -28.16 23.36 -3.83
CA PRO A 73 -28.87 24.17 -2.84
C PRO A 73 -29.58 25.31 -3.58
N THR A 74 -30.91 25.23 -3.63
CA THR A 74 -31.76 26.28 -4.18
C THR A 74 -31.66 27.53 -3.29
N PRO A 75 -31.53 28.74 -3.88
CA PRO A 75 -31.56 29.97 -3.10
C PRO A 75 -32.93 30.14 -2.42
N PRO A 76 -32.98 30.69 -1.19
CA PRO A 76 -34.24 30.84 -0.45
C PRO A 76 -35.19 31.82 -1.15
N PRO A 77 -36.52 31.66 -0.97
CA PRO A 77 -37.52 32.46 -1.66
C PRO A 77 -37.40 33.95 -1.27
N ARG A 78 -37.41 34.81 -2.29
CA ARG A 78 -37.45 36.27 -2.18
C ARG A 78 -38.84 36.68 -1.67
N ARG A 79 -38.96 37.06 -0.39
CA ARG A 79 -40.17 37.70 0.13
C ARG A 79 -40.24 39.14 -0.40
N LYS A 80 -41.29 39.48 -1.14
CA LYS A 80 -41.60 40.86 -1.53
C LYS A 80 -42.35 41.55 -0.37
N PRO A 81 -42.03 42.79 0.02
CA PRO A 81 -42.86 43.53 0.97
C PRO A 81 -44.18 43.93 0.31
N THR A 82 -45.31 43.59 0.93
CA THR A 82 -46.63 44.12 0.61
C THR A 82 -46.74 45.54 1.20
N LEU A 83 -46.88 46.53 0.32
CA LEU A 83 -47.19 47.91 0.69
C LEU A 83 -48.71 48.00 0.89
N SER A 84 -49.16 48.13 2.13
CA SER A 84 -50.55 48.50 2.44
C SER A 84 -50.59 50.02 2.63
N THR A 85 -51.25 50.69 1.70
CA THR A 85 -51.66 52.10 1.79
C THR A 85 -52.91 52.15 2.66
N ASP A 86 -52.82 52.73 3.85
CA ASP A 86 -53.97 53.32 4.54
C ASP A 86 -53.58 54.75 4.91
N GLN A 87 -54.32 55.68 4.30
CA GLN A 87 -54.27 57.11 4.55
C GLN A 87 -55.16 57.38 5.76
N ASP A 88 -54.60 58.00 6.80
CA ASP A 88 -55.41 58.80 7.71
C ASP A 88 -54.58 59.99 8.20
N GLU A 89 -55.03 61.17 7.74
CA GLU A 89 -54.50 62.47 8.09
C GLU A 89 -54.83 62.80 9.55
N LYS A 90 -53.79 63.02 10.36
CA LYS A 90 -53.92 63.93 11.52
C LYS A 90 -52.61 64.67 11.73
N LEU A 91 -52.61 65.90 11.21
CA LEU A 91 -51.64 66.95 11.48
C LEU A 91 -51.42 67.08 12.99
N LYS A 92 -50.21 66.74 13.44
CA LYS A 92 -49.62 67.32 14.65
C LYS A 92 -48.20 67.73 14.31
N GLU A 93 -48.08 69.02 14.09
CA GLU A 93 -46.84 69.74 13.91
C GLU A 93 -46.11 69.77 15.25
N ASN A 94 -45.07 68.95 15.37
CA ASN A 94 -44.07 69.09 16.42
C ASN A 94 -42.69 68.88 15.79
N SER A 95 -42.14 70.01 15.33
CA SER A 95 -40.72 70.34 15.21
C SER A 95 -39.76 69.15 15.34
N THR A 96 -39.51 68.45 14.23
CA THR A 96 -38.43 67.47 14.16
C THR A 96 -37.52 67.84 13.00
N LYS A 97 -36.27 68.20 13.33
CA LYS A 97 -35.21 68.52 12.37
C LYS A 97 -35.21 67.53 11.19
N PRO A 98 -35.12 67.99 9.93
CA PRO A 98 -35.11 67.12 8.75
C PRO A 98 -33.97 66.07 8.75
N GLY A 99 -32.93 66.25 9.58
CA GLY A 99 -31.85 65.27 9.78
C GLY A 99 -32.20 64.03 10.63
N SER A 100 -33.30 64.02 11.39
CA SER A 100 -33.63 62.90 12.30
C SER A 100 -34.24 61.69 11.58
N ARG A 101 -35.08 61.92 10.56
CA ARG A 101 -35.71 60.85 9.76
C ARG A 101 -34.70 60.03 8.94
N GLY A 102 -33.64 60.67 8.44
CA GLY A 102 -32.59 60.00 7.66
C GLY A 102 -31.72 59.06 8.52
N ALA A 103 -31.47 59.41 9.78
CA ALA A 103 -30.65 58.60 10.68
C ALA A 103 -31.28 57.23 10.99
N GLY A 104 -32.61 57.18 11.17
CA GLY A 104 -33.35 55.93 11.39
C GLY A 104 -33.31 55.00 10.17
N ALA A 105 -33.47 55.55 8.96
CA ALA A 105 -33.39 54.78 7.71
C ALA A 105 -32.00 54.17 7.49
N ILE A 106 -30.93 54.94 7.74
CA ILE A 106 -29.54 54.45 7.62
C ILE A 106 -29.25 53.34 8.65
N ALA A 107 -29.74 53.48 9.89
CA ALA A 107 -29.56 52.45 10.91
C ALA A 107 -30.28 51.15 10.52
N TRP A 108 -31.50 51.25 9.99
CA TRP A 108 -32.25 50.10 9.49
C TRP A 108 -31.58 49.44 8.28
N GLU A 109 -31.11 50.23 7.30
CA GLU A 109 -30.38 49.73 6.14
C GLU A 109 -29.12 48.96 6.58
N LYS A 110 -28.33 49.52 7.49
CA LYS A 110 -27.14 48.84 8.04
C LYS A 110 -27.49 47.53 8.73
N ALA A 111 -28.56 47.50 9.52
CA ALA A 111 -29.02 46.29 10.19
C ALA A 111 -29.47 45.22 9.19
N GLU A 112 -30.19 45.60 8.13
CA GLU A 112 -30.66 44.67 7.11
C GLU A 112 -29.50 44.15 6.24
N MET A 113 -28.55 45.01 5.89
CA MET A 113 -27.30 44.62 5.22
C MET A 113 -26.48 43.65 6.06
N ALA A 114 -26.38 43.85 7.38
CA ALA A 114 -25.69 42.94 8.27
C ALA A 114 -26.36 41.55 8.33
N LYS A 115 -27.70 41.48 8.36
CA LYS A 115 -28.44 40.21 8.29
C LYS A 115 -28.18 39.48 6.97
N ILE A 116 -28.18 40.21 5.85
CA ILE A 116 -27.88 39.64 4.53
C ILE A 116 -26.45 39.06 4.53
N ARG A 117 -25.44 39.85 4.92
CA ARG A 117 -24.04 39.41 4.96
C ARG A 117 -23.87 38.14 5.80
N LYS A 118 -24.41 38.13 7.02
CA LYS A 118 -24.35 36.97 7.92
C LYS A 118 -24.92 35.69 7.28
N ARG A 119 -26.07 35.78 6.60
CA ARG A 119 -26.66 34.62 5.91
C ARG A 119 -25.77 34.11 4.79
N TYR A 120 -25.18 35.00 3.99
CA TYR A 120 -24.30 34.60 2.89
C TYR A 120 -22.97 34.04 3.39
N GLU A 121 -22.41 34.58 4.48
CA GLU A 121 -21.23 34.01 5.13
C GLU A 121 -21.48 32.58 5.63
N GLN A 122 -22.63 32.34 6.26
CA GLN A 122 -23.03 30.99 6.68
C GLN A 122 -23.17 30.05 5.49
N MET A 123 -23.87 30.47 4.42
CA MET A 123 -24.01 29.65 3.21
C MET A 123 -22.65 29.37 2.54
N LYS A 124 -21.78 30.38 2.45
CA LYS A 124 -20.42 30.22 1.91
C LYS A 124 -19.64 29.17 2.70
N ASN A 125 -19.69 29.24 4.03
CA ASN A 125 -19.01 28.26 4.87
C ASN A 125 -19.57 26.85 4.69
N GLN A 126 -20.88 26.69 4.53
CA GLN A 126 -21.49 25.38 4.25
C GLN A 126 -21.04 24.82 2.89
N ILE A 127 -20.94 25.67 1.86
CA ILE A 127 -20.42 25.27 0.54
C ILE A 127 -18.97 24.80 0.67
N LEU A 128 -18.11 25.57 1.32
CA LEU A 128 -16.70 25.22 1.52
C LEU A 128 -16.53 23.90 2.29
N LEU A 129 -17.25 23.72 3.40
CA LEU A 129 -17.21 22.48 4.18
C LEU A 129 -17.62 21.27 3.34
N TRP A 130 -18.66 21.42 2.51
CA TRP A 130 -19.10 20.35 1.64
C TRP A 130 -18.06 20.03 0.55
N GLU A 131 -17.49 21.05 -0.09
CA GLU A 131 -16.41 20.88 -1.07
C GLU A 131 -15.21 20.15 -0.47
N ASP A 132 -14.76 20.59 0.70
CA ASP A 132 -13.61 20.00 1.40
C ASP A 132 -13.89 18.56 1.81
N GLU A 133 -15.10 18.25 2.27
CA GLU A 133 -15.51 16.88 2.58
C GLU A 133 -15.40 15.97 1.34
N LYS A 134 -15.89 16.45 0.19
CA LYS A 134 -15.83 15.71 -1.08
C LYS A 134 -14.40 15.54 -1.57
N LYS A 135 -13.59 16.60 -1.55
CA LYS A 135 -12.16 16.56 -1.92
C LYS A 135 -11.40 15.59 -1.01
N ARG A 136 -11.61 15.67 0.30
CA ARG A 136 -11.00 14.76 1.29
C ARG A 136 -11.42 13.31 1.04
N LYS A 137 -12.70 13.05 0.73
CA LYS A 137 -13.16 11.69 0.40
C LYS A 137 -12.52 11.17 -0.88
N ALA A 138 -12.36 12.01 -1.90
CA ALA A 138 -11.67 11.64 -3.14
C ALA A 138 -10.18 11.34 -2.89
N LYS A 139 -9.48 12.21 -2.15
CA LYS A 139 -8.08 12.02 -1.76
C LYS A 139 -7.86 10.70 -1.03
N ARG A 140 -8.66 10.40 0.00
CA ARG A 140 -8.58 9.10 0.71
C ARG A 140 -8.74 7.88 -0.20
N ARG A 141 -9.57 7.98 -1.24
CA ARG A 141 -9.73 6.88 -2.22
C ARG A 141 -8.48 6.70 -3.06
N LEU A 142 -7.82 7.79 -3.45
CA LEU A 142 -6.55 7.77 -4.17
C LEU A 142 -5.44 7.19 -3.28
N ASP A 143 -5.25 7.73 -2.08
CA ASP A 143 -4.23 7.27 -1.13
C ASP A 143 -4.38 5.77 -0.81
N ARG A 144 -5.63 5.27 -0.71
CA ARG A 144 -5.89 3.83 -0.49
C ARG A 144 -5.50 2.98 -1.70
N LYS A 145 -5.66 3.47 -2.93
CA LYS A 145 -5.25 2.76 -4.14
C LYS A 145 -3.73 2.75 -4.25
N GLU A 146 -3.09 3.90 -4.11
CA GLU A 146 -1.65 4.06 -4.15
C GLU A 146 -0.98 3.23 -3.06
N GLY A 147 -1.47 3.29 -1.82
CA GLY A 147 -0.95 2.49 -0.71
C GLY A 147 -1.15 0.98 -0.88
N LYS A 148 -2.11 0.51 -1.69
CA LYS A 148 -2.23 -0.93 -2.05
C LYS A 148 -1.21 -1.32 -3.13
N LEU A 149 -1.01 -0.45 -4.12
CA LEU A 149 -0.02 -0.68 -5.18
C LEU A 149 1.39 -0.69 -4.60
N GLU A 150 1.72 0.26 -3.74
CA GLU A 150 3.04 0.35 -3.12
C GLU A 150 3.34 -0.88 -2.24
N ARG A 151 2.36 -1.34 -1.44
CA ARG A 151 2.52 -2.60 -0.68
C ARG A 151 2.75 -3.80 -1.59
N ARG A 152 2.08 -3.89 -2.74
CA ARG A 152 2.31 -4.97 -3.71
C ARG A 152 3.72 -4.89 -4.30
N ARG A 153 4.17 -3.70 -4.65
CA ARG A 153 5.53 -3.44 -5.14
C ARG A 153 6.59 -3.86 -4.12
N GLN A 154 6.44 -3.43 -2.86
CA GLN A 154 7.35 -3.78 -1.77
C GLN A 154 7.42 -5.28 -1.52
N ARG A 155 6.27 -5.97 -1.51
CA ARG A 155 6.24 -7.43 -1.36
C ARG A 155 6.92 -8.15 -2.52
N ALA A 156 6.73 -7.69 -3.76
CA ALA A 156 7.39 -8.26 -4.93
C ALA A 156 8.91 -8.10 -4.86
N LEU A 157 9.39 -6.92 -4.47
CA LEU A 157 10.82 -6.66 -4.28
C LEU A 157 11.42 -7.51 -3.15
N GLN A 158 10.71 -7.63 -2.03
CA GLN A 158 11.14 -8.49 -0.92
C GLN A 158 11.23 -9.95 -1.35
N HIS A 159 10.23 -10.45 -2.07
CA HIS A 159 10.24 -11.81 -2.61
C HIS A 159 11.43 -12.03 -3.55
N PHE A 160 11.65 -11.12 -4.49
CA PHE A 160 12.79 -11.17 -5.41
C PHE A 160 14.13 -11.18 -4.65
N SER A 161 14.29 -10.31 -3.64
CA SER A 161 15.49 -10.26 -2.81
C SER A 161 15.70 -11.57 -2.05
N ASN A 162 14.64 -12.15 -1.49
CA ASN A 162 14.71 -13.41 -0.76
C ASN A 162 15.10 -14.59 -1.66
N GLU A 163 14.48 -14.69 -2.84
CA GLU A 163 14.83 -15.73 -3.82
C GLU A 163 16.28 -15.57 -4.30
N THR A 164 16.70 -14.35 -4.60
CA THR A 164 18.10 -14.06 -4.97
C THR A 164 19.07 -14.46 -3.85
N ALA A 165 18.75 -14.14 -2.60
CA ALA A 165 19.56 -14.52 -1.45
C ALA A 165 19.66 -16.04 -1.29
N LYS A 166 18.53 -16.77 -1.46
CA LYS A 166 18.48 -18.23 -1.40
C LYS A 166 19.33 -18.87 -2.51
N ILE A 167 19.21 -18.38 -3.74
CA ILE A 167 20.03 -18.84 -4.87
C ILE A 167 21.52 -18.64 -4.57
N ASN A 168 21.89 -17.45 -4.06
CA ASN A 168 23.27 -17.15 -3.70
C ASN A 168 23.81 -18.06 -2.60
N GLN A 169 23.00 -18.35 -1.57
CA GLN A 169 23.38 -19.28 -0.50
C GLN A 169 23.63 -20.69 -1.02
N ILE A 170 22.72 -21.22 -1.85
CA ILE A 170 22.88 -22.56 -2.46
C ILE A 170 24.12 -22.60 -3.34
N ALA A 171 24.32 -21.59 -4.19
CA ALA A 171 25.48 -21.52 -5.06
C ALA A 171 26.79 -21.41 -4.28
N GLN A 172 26.80 -20.64 -3.19
CA GLN A 172 27.96 -20.53 -2.31
C GLN A 172 28.26 -21.86 -1.61
N ALA A 173 27.24 -22.52 -1.03
CA ALA A 173 27.41 -23.82 -0.40
C ALA A 173 27.96 -24.88 -1.39
N ALA A 174 27.50 -24.85 -2.65
CA ALA A 174 28.01 -25.73 -3.69
C ALA A 174 29.50 -25.46 -3.99
N ARG A 175 29.91 -24.19 -4.11
CA ARG A 175 31.32 -23.81 -4.30
C ARG A 175 32.19 -24.22 -3.12
N GLU A 176 31.72 -23.99 -1.90
CA GLU A 176 32.42 -24.40 -0.68
C GLU A 176 32.58 -25.92 -0.59
N ASN A 177 31.56 -26.69 -1.00
CA ASN A 177 31.64 -28.14 -1.02
C ASN A 177 32.62 -28.65 -2.09
N MET A 178 32.61 -28.07 -3.29
CA MET A 178 33.58 -28.36 -4.34
C MET A 178 35.02 -28.09 -3.88
N GLU A 179 35.27 -26.93 -3.27
CA GLU A 179 36.58 -26.58 -2.72
C GLU A 179 37.02 -27.53 -1.59
N ARG A 180 36.08 -27.94 -0.72
CA ARG A 180 36.35 -28.92 0.33
C ARG A 180 36.74 -30.27 -0.25
N GLN A 181 36.03 -30.74 -1.28
CA GLN A 181 36.31 -31.99 -1.95
C GLN A 181 37.67 -31.95 -2.67
N ARG A 182 37.98 -30.86 -3.39
CA ARG A 182 39.29 -30.66 -4.02
C ARG A 182 40.42 -30.75 -3.00
N LYS A 183 40.30 -30.01 -1.88
CA LYS A 183 41.31 -30.03 -0.80
C LYS A 183 41.47 -31.41 -0.18
N LYS A 184 40.37 -32.16 -0.02
CA LYS A 184 40.41 -33.54 0.49
C LYS A 184 41.18 -34.45 -0.46
N GLU A 185 40.84 -34.47 -1.73
CA GLU A 185 41.53 -35.28 -2.75
C GLU A 185 43.01 -34.90 -2.86
N GLU A 186 43.32 -33.60 -2.88
CA GLU A 186 44.70 -33.11 -2.84
C GLU A 186 45.45 -33.60 -1.59
N SER A 187 44.80 -33.64 -0.43
CA SER A 187 45.41 -34.13 0.81
C SER A 187 45.65 -35.63 0.81
N GLU A 188 44.72 -36.42 0.27
CA GLU A 188 44.87 -37.89 0.13
C GLU A 188 46.02 -38.23 -0.83
N VAL A 189 46.14 -37.50 -1.93
CA VAL A 189 47.28 -37.66 -2.87
C VAL A 189 48.60 -37.31 -2.20
N LYS A 190 48.65 -36.20 -1.45
CA LYS A 190 49.85 -35.80 -0.70
C LYS A 190 50.24 -36.83 0.36
N GLU A 191 49.27 -37.39 1.08
CA GLU A 191 49.49 -38.44 2.08
C GLU A 191 50.06 -39.71 1.44
N LYS A 192 49.46 -40.18 0.34
CA LYS A 192 49.97 -41.33 -0.42
C LYS A 192 51.39 -41.08 -0.91
N ALA A 193 51.68 -39.89 -1.46
CA ALA A 193 53.02 -39.52 -1.89
C ALA A 193 54.03 -39.51 -0.72
N ASN A 194 53.64 -38.98 0.44
CA ASN A 194 54.48 -39.01 1.64
C ASN A 194 54.79 -40.45 2.08
N LYS A 195 53.80 -41.34 2.07
CA LYS A 195 53.97 -42.77 2.41
C LYS A 195 54.91 -43.51 1.46
N ILE A 196 54.89 -43.16 0.16
CA ILE A 196 55.83 -43.68 -0.83
C ILE A 196 57.24 -43.17 -0.55
N ARG A 197 57.42 -41.86 -0.27
CA ARG A 197 58.74 -41.30 0.07
C ARG A 197 59.35 -41.92 1.33
N SER A 198 58.53 -42.26 2.32
CA SER A 198 59.01 -42.89 3.57
C SER A 198 59.30 -44.38 3.43
N THR A 199 58.49 -45.13 2.67
CA THR A 199 58.54 -46.60 2.65
C THR A 199 59.19 -47.16 1.37
N GLY A 200 59.26 -46.37 0.31
CA GLY A 200 59.73 -46.77 -1.03
C GLY A 200 58.75 -47.67 -1.82
N LYS A 201 57.58 -48.01 -1.27
CA LYS A 201 56.61 -48.93 -1.88
C LYS A 201 55.42 -48.17 -2.50
N VAL A 202 55.20 -48.36 -3.80
CA VAL A 202 54.07 -47.77 -4.54
C VAL A 202 52.83 -48.67 -4.36
N PRO A 203 51.66 -48.12 -4.00
CA PRO A 203 50.44 -48.90 -3.86
C PRO A 203 49.99 -49.47 -5.21
N VAL A 204 49.74 -50.78 -5.27
CA VAL A 204 49.30 -51.51 -6.47
C VAL A 204 47.76 -51.46 -6.55
N THR A 205 47.21 -50.87 -7.61
CA THR A 205 45.77 -50.88 -7.88
C THR A 205 45.44 -51.99 -8.89
N CYS A 206 44.73 -53.07 -8.49
CA CYS A 206 44.18 -54.08 -9.43
C CYS A 206 43.05 -53.42 -10.23
N PHE A 207 43.23 -53.23 -11.53
CA PHE A 207 42.18 -52.82 -12.46
C PHE A 207 41.52 -54.06 -13.07
N CYS A 208 40.80 -54.79 -12.24
CA CYS A 208 40.25 -56.09 -12.61
C CYS A 208 38.74 -55.88 -12.89
N PHE A 209 38.40 -55.87 -14.19
CA PHE A 209 37.08 -55.58 -14.78
C PHE A 209 36.09 -56.74 -14.65
#